data_AF-R5LPM8-F1
#
_entry.id   AF-R5LPM8-F1
#
_cell.length_a   1.000
_cell.length_b   1.000
_cell.length_c   1.000
_cell.angle_alpha   90.00
_cell.angle_beta   90.00
_cell.angle_gamma   90.00
#
_symmetry.space_group_name_H-M   'P 1'
#
loop_
_entity.id
_entity.type
_entity.pdbx_description
1 polymer ?
#
loop_
_entity_poly.entity_id
_entity_poly.type
_entity_poly.pdbx_seq_one_letter_code
_entity_poly.pdbx_strand_id
1 'polypeptide(L)'
;MINVDLLYPVGSIYLSIKSKNPGEVFGGVWERIAKGRAIVGVDEADSDFSAANKTGGEKEHTLTIDEMPKHSHKIKVSGSTTGGYVGTLRNNASDGPASGFIEDEGGGQPHNNVQPYFTCYIFVRTA
;
A
#
# COMPACT_ATOMS: atom_id res chain seq x y z
N MET A 1 -40.30 -11.03 20.75
CA MET A 1 -39.66 -10.70 19.45
C MET A 1 -38.57 -9.70 19.77
N ILE A 2 -37.31 -9.95 19.39
CA ILE A 2 -36.22 -8.97 19.60
C ILE A 2 -36.50 -7.79 18.68
N ASN A 3 -36.56 -6.59 19.23
CA ASN A 3 -36.66 -5.38 18.41
C ASN A 3 -35.28 -5.09 17.81
N VAL A 4 -35.14 -5.32 16.51
CA VAL A 4 -33.89 -5.10 15.78
C VAL A 4 -33.48 -3.64 15.74
N ASP A 5 -34.41 -2.69 15.83
CA ASP A 5 -34.07 -1.27 15.92
C ASP A 5 -33.32 -0.91 17.20
N LEU A 6 -33.50 -1.70 18.27
CA LEU A 6 -32.75 -1.51 19.52
C LEU A 6 -31.36 -2.14 19.48
N LEU A 7 -31.19 -3.25 18.75
CA LEU A 7 -29.90 -3.96 18.68
C LEU A 7 -29.01 -3.43 17.55
N TYR A 8 -29.61 -3.12 16.40
CA TYR A 8 -28.96 -2.63 15.20
C TYR A 8 -29.78 -1.49 14.56
N PRO A 9 -29.73 -0.26 15.08
CA PRO A 9 -30.27 0.91 14.39
C PRO A 9 -29.74 1.07 12.95
N VAL A 10 -30.44 1.84 12.11
CA VAL A 10 -29.93 2.24 10.77
C VAL A 10 -28.55 2.91 10.93
N GLY A 11 -27.60 2.51 10.09
CA GLY A 11 -26.18 2.88 10.19
C GLY A 11 -25.30 1.89 10.97
N SER A 12 -25.90 0.90 11.65
CA SER A 12 -25.12 -0.11 12.38
C SER A 12 -24.35 -1.04 11.44
N ILE A 13 -23.15 -1.44 11.86
CA ILE A 13 -22.29 -2.37 11.14
C ILE A 13 -22.35 -3.76 11.78
N TYR A 14 -22.46 -4.80 10.95
CA TYR A 14 -22.43 -6.20 11.36
C TYR A 14 -21.34 -6.98 10.60
N LEU A 15 -20.52 -7.74 11.34
CA LEU A 15 -19.43 -8.55 10.82
C LEU A 15 -19.77 -10.04 10.95
N SER A 16 -19.54 -10.81 9.89
CA SER A 16 -19.73 -12.26 9.92
C SER A 16 -18.74 -12.98 9.02
N ILE A 17 -18.34 -14.20 9.36
CA ILE A 17 -17.62 -15.08 8.42
C ILE A 17 -18.54 -15.74 7.40
N LYS A 18 -19.87 -15.58 7.54
CA LYS A 18 -20.88 -16.11 6.61
C LYS A 18 -21.37 -15.03 5.68
N SER A 19 -21.67 -15.41 4.43
CA SER A 19 -22.21 -14.52 3.39
C SER A 19 -23.69 -14.17 3.54
N LYS A 20 -24.41 -14.84 4.46
CA LYS A 20 -25.85 -14.70 4.65
C LYS A 20 -26.22 -13.24 4.94
N ASN A 21 -27.24 -12.73 4.25
CA ASN A 21 -27.71 -11.37 4.47
C ASN A 21 -28.30 -11.24 5.89
N PRO A 22 -27.87 -10.25 6.71
CA PRO A 22 -28.42 -10.05 8.06
C PRO A 22 -29.92 -9.78 8.07
N GLY A 23 -30.49 -9.26 6.97
CA GLY A 23 -31.94 -9.11 6.79
C GLY A 23 -32.72 -10.42 6.89
N GLU A 24 -32.10 -11.56 6.56
CA GLU A 24 -32.71 -12.89 6.70
C GLU A 24 -32.63 -13.47 8.13
N VAL A 25 -31.83 -12.86 9.01
CA VAL A 25 -31.59 -13.34 10.38
C VAL A 25 -32.24 -12.42 11.40
N PHE A 26 -32.09 -11.12 11.20
CA PHE A 26 -32.56 -10.07 12.08
C PHE A 26 -33.78 -9.34 11.47
N GLY A 27 -33.87 -9.23 10.15
CA GLY A 27 -34.80 -8.31 9.48
C GLY A 27 -34.11 -7.00 9.12
N GLY A 28 -34.87 -6.05 8.57
CA GLY A 28 -34.34 -4.80 8.01
C GLY A 28 -33.66 -5.01 6.65
N VAL A 29 -33.12 -3.91 6.12
CA VAL A 29 -32.41 -3.84 4.83
C VAL A 29 -30.93 -3.58 5.11
N TRP A 30 -30.07 -4.39 4.48
CA TRP A 30 -28.63 -4.37 4.72
C TRP A 30 -27.85 -4.36 3.41
N GLU A 31 -26.73 -3.65 3.41
CA GLU A 31 -25.82 -3.54 2.28
C GLU A 31 -24.40 -4.02 2.64
N ARG A 32 -23.72 -4.67 1.68
CA ARG A 32 -22.31 -5.08 1.80
C ARG A 32 -21.37 -3.87 1.65
N ILE A 33 -20.63 -3.52 2.70
CA ILE A 33 -19.63 -2.44 2.68
C ILE A 33 -18.20 -2.97 2.75
N ALA A 34 -17.22 -2.07 2.62
CA ALA A 34 -15.79 -2.34 2.80
C ALA A 34 -15.26 -3.57 2.02
N LYS A 35 -15.82 -3.84 0.83
CA LYS A 35 -15.40 -4.96 -0.02
C LYS A 35 -13.93 -4.79 -0.41
N GLY A 36 -13.07 -5.65 0.14
CA GLY A 36 -11.62 -5.58 -0.08
C GLY A 36 -10.93 -4.39 0.58
N ARG A 37 -11.52 -3.80 1.64
CA ARG A 37 -10.98 -2.66 2.38
C ARG A 37 -10.94 -2.97 3.88
N ALA A 38 -9.94 -2.44 4.57
CA ALA A 38 -9.93 -2.39 6.03
C ALA A 38 -10.90 -1.29 6.52
N ILE A 39 -11.39 -1.43 7.75
CA ILE A 39 -12.18 -0.39 8.42
C ILE A 39 -11.22 0.43 9.28
N VAL A 40 -11.30 1.75 9.17
CA VAL A 40 -10.60 2.71 10.03
C VAL A 40 -11.65 3.47 10.84
N GLY A 41 -11.37 3.70 12.12
CA GLY A 41 -12.22 4.53 12.96
C GLY A 41 -12.24 5.97 12.46
N VAL A 42 -13.39 6.64 12.55
CA VAL A 42 -13.47 8.07 12.25
C VAL A 42 -12.66 8.83 13.29
N ASP A 43 -11.86 9.78 12.81
CA ASP A 43 -11.18 10.79 13.62
C ASP A 43 -11.48 12.15 12.97
N GLU A 44 -12.38 12.93 13.58
CA GLU A 44 -12.81 14.23 13.05
C GLU A 44 -11.67 15.26 12.95
N ALA A 45 -10.54 15.03 13.64
CA ALA A 45 -9.36 15.89 13.55
C ALA A 45 -8.40 15.48 12.42
N ASP A 46 -8.55 14.26 11.87
CA ASP A 46 -7.73 13.75 10.78
C ASP A 46 -8.40 14.04 9.42
N SER A 47 -7.70 14.73 8.53
CA SER A 47 -8.28 15.12 7.23
C SER A 47 -8.66 13.91 6.38
N ASP A 48 -7.94 12.80 6.47
CA ASP A 48 -8.17 11.59 5.68
C ASP A 48 -9.31 10.76 6.27
N PHE A 49 -9.43 10.71 7.60
CA PHE A 49 -10.43 9.91 8.32
C PHE A 49 -11.57 10.71 9.00
N SER A 50 -11.73 11.98 8.63
CA SER A 50 -12.67 12.97 9.20
C SER A 50 -14.17 12.64 9.18
N ALA A 51 -14.60 11.64 8.42
CA ALA A 51 -16.02 11.29 8.33
C ALA A 51 -16.22 9.81 7.99
N ALA A 52 -17.39 9.28 8.33
CA ALA A 52 -17.80 7.94 7.95
C ALA A 52 -17.92 7.81 6.41
N ASN A 53 -17.77 6.58 5.91
CA ASN A 53 -17.89 6.22 4.49
C ASN A 53 -16.86 6.84 3.54
N LYS A 54 -15.82 7.52 4.05
CA LYS A 54 -14.65 7.87 3.24
C LYS A 54 -13.92 6.59 2.80
N THR A 55 -13.32 6.63 1.61
CA THR A 55 -12.56 5.51 1.06
C THR A 55 -11.23 6.02 0.52
N GLY A 56 -10.20 5.17 0.55
CA GLY A 56 -8.84 5.50 0.14
C GLY A 56 -7.93 4.28 0.25
N GLY A 57 -6.62 4.52 0.13
CA GLY A 57 -5.57 3.50 0.19
C GLY A 57 -5.29 2.81 -1.14
N GLU A 58 -4.18 2.08 -1.18
CA GLU A 58 -3.68 1.34 -2.34
C GLU A 58 -3.19 -0.05 -1.93
N LYS A 59 -3.39 -1.06 -2.77
CA LYS A 59 -2.93 -2.42 -2.49
C LYS A 59 -1.46 -2.64 -2.84
N GLU A 60 -1.02 -2.01 -3.90
CA GLU A 60 0.37 -2.03 -4.33
C GLU A 60 0.83 -0.62 -4.62
N HIS A 61 2.10 -0.34 -4.37
CA HIS A 61 2.70 0.97 -4.52
C HIS A 61 4.00 0.88 -5.31
N THR A 62 4.15 1.75 -6.31
CA THR A 62 5.42 1.93 -7.02
C THR A 62 6.10 3.17 -6.46
N LEU A 63 7.30 3.00 -5.91
CA LEU A 63 8.11 4.10 -5.39
C LEU A 63 8.37 5.16 -6.46
N THR A 64 8.26 6.42 -6.04
CA THR A 64 8.60 7.60 -6.82
C THR A 64 10.01 8.09 -6.52
N ILE A 65 10.52 9.00 -7.34
CA ILE A 65 11.84 9.62 -7.11
C ILE A 65 11.87 10.38 -5.78
N ASP A 66 10.78 11.06 -5.41
CA ASP A 66 10.70 11.84 -4.17
C ASP A 66 10.69 10.96 -2.91
N GLU A 67 10.34 9.68 -3.04
CA GLU A 67 10.34 8.70 -1.95
C GLU A 67 11.70 7.98 -1.80
N MET A 68 12.64 8.18 -2.73
CA MET A 68 13.97 7.58 -2.65
C MET A 68 14.90 8.37 -1.72
N PRO A 69 15.44 7.76 -0.65
CA PRO A 69 16.44 8.40 0.18
C PRO A 69 17.73 8.68 -0.60
N LYS A 70 18.39 9.80 -0.27
CA LYS A 70 19.73 10.10 -0.79
C LYS A 70 20.69 8.98 -0.40
N HIS A 71 21.34 8.37 -1.39
CA HIS A 71 22.32 7.30 -1.20
C HIS A 71 23.60 7.58 -2.00
N SER A 72 24.64 6.77 -1.76
CA SER A 72 25.93 6.89 -2.46
C SER A 72 26.58 5.51 -2.60
N HIS A 73 27.27 5.27 -3.70
CA HIS A 73 28.02 4.04 -3.92
C HIS A 73 29.48 4.20 -3.47
N LYS A 74 29.95 3.31 -2.59
CA LYS A 74 31.37 3.23 -2.22
C LYS A 74 32.10 2.37 -3.24
N ILE A 75 33.02 2.97 -3.99
CA ILE A 75 33.88 2.22 -4.90
C ILE A 75 35.23 2.00 -4.20
N LYS A 76 35.60 0.74 -3.95
CA LYS A 76 36.91 0.37 -3.40
C LYS A 76 37.90 0.16 -4.54
N VAL A 77 39.05 0.83 -4.49
CA VAL A 77 40.13 0.68 -5.47
C VAL A 77 41.34 0.03 -4.80
N SER A 78 41.85 -1.04 -5.41
CA SER A 78 43.05 -1.76 -4.95
C SER A 78 44.21 -1.48 -5.91
N GLY A 79 45.12 -0.57 -5.53
CA GLY A 79 46.45 -0.43 -6.14
C GLY A 79 46.76 0.89 -6.87
N SER A 80 47.61 1.73 -6.26
CA SER A 80 48.83 2.36 -6.84
C SER A 80 49.25 3.53 -5.94
N THR A 81 50.54 3.59 -5.58
CA THR A 81 51.19 4.71 -4.86
C THR A 81 51.31 5.99 -5.69
N THR A 82 50.71 6.02 -6.88
CA THR A 82 50.57 7.21 -7.74
C THR A 82 49.14 7.26 -8.25
N GLY A 83 48.36 8.26 -7.80
CA GLY A 83 47.05 8.66 -8.36
C GLY A 83 46.16 7.54 -8.89
N GLY A 84 45.52 6.76 -8.01
CA GLY A 84 44.60 5.71 -8.40
C GLY A 84 43.27 6.26 -8.94
N TYR A 85 42.98 5.99 -10.21
CA TYR A 85 41.69 6.29 -10.84
C TYR A 85 40.65 5.22 -10.49
N VAL A 86 39.50 5.66 -9.98
CA VAL A 86 38.33 4.81 -9.74
C VAL A 86 37.58 4.67 -11.06
N GLY A 87 37.74 3.54 -11.77
CA GLY A 87 37.03 3.29 -13.03
C GLY A 87 37.81 3.71 -14.29
N THR A 88 39.02 3.18 -14.49
CA THR A 88 39.64 3.25 -15.82
C THR A 88 38.87 2.38 -16.81
N LEU A 89 38.10 3.03 -17.67
CA LEU A 89 37.71 2.45 -18.95
C LEU A 89 39.01 2.22 -19.72
N ARG A 90 39.39 0.95 -19.91
CA ARG A 90 40.53 0.62 -20.76
C ARG A 90 40.04 0.69 -22.20
N ASN A 91 40.22 1.85 -22.82
CA ASN A 91 40.09 1.98 -24.26
C ASN A 91 41.47 1.80 -24.88
N ASN A 92 41.62 0.91 -25.86
CA ASN A 92 42.74 1.05 -26.77
C ASN A 92 42.55 2.34 -27.57
N ALA A 93 43.64 2.91 -28.10
CA ALA A 93 43.59 4.14 -28.91
C ALA A 93 42.67 4.03 -30.14
N SER A 94 42.30 2.81 -30.53
CA SER A 94 41.34 2.46 -31.59
C SER A 94 39.86 2.48 -31.17
N ASP A 95 39.55 2.50 -29.88
CA ASP A 95 38.23 2.10 -29.37
C ASP A 95 37.26 3.28 -29.16
N GLY A 96 37.66 4.52 -29.48
CA GLY A 96 36.84 5.72 -29.28
C GLY A 96 36.65 6.09 -27.80
N PRO A 97 35.84 7.11 -27.48
CA PRO A 97 35.53 7.47 -26.09
C PRO A 97 34.62 6.42 -25.46
N ALA A 98 34.94 5.96 -24.25
CA ALA A 98 34.07 5.10 -23.46
C ALA A 98 33.52 5.85 -22.26
N SER A 99 32.32 5.45 -21.84
CA SER A 99 31.69 5.81 -20.58
C SER A 99 31.50 4.57 -19.71
N GLY A 100 31.76 4.67 -18.40
CA GLY A 100 31.58 3.61 -17.42
C GLY A 100 30.56 4.07 -16.40
N PHE A 101 29.38 3.48 -16.45
CA PHE A 101 28.33 3.71 -15.46
C PHE A 101 28.31 2.54 -14.47
N ILE A 102 27.92 2.81 -13.23
CA ILE A 102 27.36 1.76 -12.38
C ILE A 102 25.98 1.47 -12.99
N GLU A 103 25.69 0.22 -13.31
CA GLU A 103 24.42 -0.15 -13.94
C GLU A 103 23.24 0.23 -13.04
N ASP A 104 22.14 0.65 -13.66
CA ASP A 104 20.90 0.91 -12.95
C ASP A 104 20.32 -0.40 -12.43
N GLU A 105 20.00 -0.45 -11.13
CA GLU A 105 19.38 -1.61 -10.51
C GLU A 105 17.99 -1.23 -9.99
N GLY A 106 17.03 -2.15 -10.17
CA GLY A 106 15.62 -1.93 -9.85
C GLY A 106 14.75 -1.81 -11.11
N GLY A 107 13.52 -2.33 -11.02
CA GLY A 107 12.59 -2.44 -12.16
C GLY A 107 11.32 -1.60 -12.05
N GLY A 108 11.22 -0.73 -11.05
CA GLY A 108 10.04 0.11 -10.79
C GLY A 108 8.74 -0.67 -10.59
N GLN A 109 8.82 -1.97 -10.29
CA GLN A 109 7.64 -2.79 -10.09
C GLN A 109 6.98 -2.43 -8.76
N PRO A 110 5.63 -2.39 -8.71
CA PRO A 110 4.93 -2.09 -7.49
C PRO A 110 5.17 -3.19 -6.44
N HIS A 111 5.24 -2.81 -5.17
CA HIS A 111 5.32 -3.76 -4.06
C HIS A 111 3.99 -3.84 -3.31
N ASN A 112 3.71 -5.00 -2.72
CA ASN A 112 2.55 -5.19 -1.87
C ASN A 112 2.58 -4.22 -0.68
N ASN A 113 1.48 -3.50 -0.46
CA ASN A 113 1.23 -2.65 0.70
C ASN A 113 0.13 -3.24 1.61
N VAL A 114 -0.40 -4.43 1.28
CA VAL A 114 -1.42 -5.10 2.08
C VAL A 114 -0.76 -5.86 3.23
N GLN A 115 -1.00 -5.41 4.46
CA GLN A 115 -0.63 -6.14 5.67
C GLN A 115 -1.33 -7.51 5.76
N PRO A 116 -0.80 -8.50 6.50
CA PRO A 116 -1.52 -9.75 6.75
C PRO A 116 -2.95 -9.52 7.25
N TYR A 117 -3.93 -10.26 6.70
CA TYR A 117 -5.34 -10.00 6.95
C TYR A 117 -6.19 -11.26 7.11
N PHE A 118 -7.35 -11.10 7.74
CA PHE A 118 -8.45 -12.05 7.77
C PHE A 118 -9.71 -11.37 7.23
N THR A 119 -10.32 -11.94 6.19
CA THR A 119 -11.51 -11.34 5.57
C THR A 119 -12.79 -11.84 6.22
N CYS A 120 -13.72 -10.92 6.45
CA CYS A 120 -15.09 -11.25 6.83
C CYS A 120 -16.10 -10.44 6.02
N TYR A 121 -17.34 -10.87 6.10
CA TYR A 121 -18.48 -10.17 5.54
C TYR A 121 -18.91 -9.02 6.45
N ILE A 122 -18.57 -7.78 6.08
CA ILE A 122 -19.03 -6.53 6.70
C ILE A 122 -20.31 -5.99 6.02
N PHE A 123 -21.36 -5.76 6.78
CA PHE A 123 -22.64 -5.19 6.32
C PHE A 123 -22.97 -3.91 7.08
N VAL A 124 -23.70 -2.99 6.46
CA VAL A 124 -24.34 -1.84 7.12
C VAL A 124 -25.85 -1.94 6.99
N ARG A 125 -26.60 -1.59 8.04
CA ARG A 125 -28.06 -1.49 7.97
C ARG A 125 -28.48 -0.18 7.34
N THR A 126 -29.32 -0.22 6.31
CA THR A 126 -29.77 0.96 5.56
C THR A 126 -31.25 1.29 5.78
N ALA A 127 -32.06 0.31 6.21
CA ALA A 127 -33.44 0.50 6.66
C ALA A 127 -33.86 -0.60 7.66
#